data_AF-A0A2U8FMR3-F1
#
_entry.id   AF-A0A2U8FMR3-F1
#
_cell.length_a   1.000
_cell.length_b   1.000
_cell.length_c   1.000
_cell.angle_alpha   90.00
_cell.angle_beta   90.00
_cell.angle_gamma   90.00
#
_symmetry.space_group_name_H-M   'P 1'
#
loop_
_entity.id
_entity.type
_entity.pdbx_description
1 polymer ?
#
loop_
_entity_poly.entity_id
_entity_poly.type
_entity_poly.pdbx_seq_one_letter_code
_entity_poly.pdbx_strand_id
1 'polypeptide(L)'
;MGFFSFLGKVGKSINDSMQSAMEDKIIELWQRLRNFDEERIASYLNSKERITNLDCTAILAVYYRYQRYGVDSLLSKVNHNSEDVIQQTLKFCGHNMIQLSRKSPMREIQQTADKFIADYRKNTY
;
A
#
# COMPACT_ATOMS: atom_id res chain seq x y z
N MET A 1 -11.12 -16.10 37.24
CA MET A 1 -10.39 -15.65 36.02
C MET A 1 -11.40 -15.52 34.90
N GLY A 2 -11.70 -14.29 34.46
CA GLY A 2 -12.99 -13.92 33.88
C GLY A 2 -13.10 -14.02 32.36
N PHE A 3 -14.30 -14.35 31.89
CA PHE A 3 -14.81 -14.35 30.51
C PHE A 3 -14.31 -13.19 29.63
N PHE A 4 -14.15 -11.99 30.19
CA PHE A 4 -13.60 -10.81 29.50
C PHE A 4 -12.13 -10.94 29.08
N SER A 5 -11.31 -11.68 29.84
CA SER A 5 -9.92 -11.96 29.48
C SER A 5 -9.80 -13.01 28.37
N PHE A 6 -10.81 -13.86 28.20
CA PHE A 6 -10.93 -14.78 27.07
C PHE A 6 -11.37 -14.02 25.80
N LEU A 7 -12.40 -13.17 25.89
CA LEU A 7 -12.82 -12.31 24.77
C LEU A 7 -11.72 -11.35 24.30
N GLY A 8 -10.94 -10.77 25.20
CA GLY A 8 -9.78 -9.95 24.84
C GLY A 8 -8.67 -10.73 24.13
N LYS A 9 -8.42 -11.99 24.54
CA LYS A 9 -7.47 -12.88 23.85
C LYS A 9 -7.98 -13.33 22.48
N VAL A 10 -9.28 -13.62 22.36
CA VAL A 10 -9.93 -13.98 21.10
C VAL A 10 -9.93 -12.78 20.15
N GLY A 11 -10.28 -11.58 20.63
CA GLY A 11 -10.23 -10.35 19.84
C GLY A 11 -8.81 -10.00 19.35
N LYS A 12 -7.80 -10.17 20.22
CA LYS A 12 -6.40 -9.99 19.83
C LYS A 12 -5.95 -11.05 18.81
N SER A 13 -6.30 -12.31 19.02
CA SER A 13 -6.02 -13.41 18.07
C SER A 13 -6.68 -13.19 16.70
N ILE A 14 -7.91 -12.67 16.67
CA ILE A 14 -8.63 -12.35 15.43
C ILE A 14 -7.96 -11.15 14.74
N ASN A 15 -7.61 -10.11 15.49
CA ASN A 15 -6.93 -8.93 14.95
C ASN A 15 -5.56 -9.29 14.37
N ASP A 16 -4.76 -10.09 15.08
CA ASP A 16 -3.46 -10.56 14.64
C ASP A 16 -3.59 -11.46 13.39
N SER A 17 -4.62 -12.31 13.34
CA SER A 17 -4.90 -13.16 12.17
C SER A 17 -5.36 -12.35 10.95
N MET A 18 -6.24 -11.36 11.15
CA MET A 18 -6.69 -10.46 10.09
C MET A 18 -5.54 -9.61 9.56
N GLN A 19 -4.68 -9.13 10.44
CA GLN A 19 -3.47 -8.38 10.08
C GLN A 19 -2.51 -9.25 9.27
N SER A 20 -2.26 -10.50 9.69
CA SER A 20 -1.42 -11.44 8.92
C SER A 20 -2.02 -11.76 7.56
N ALA A 21 -3.34 -11.99 7.46
CA ALA A 21 -3.99 -12.29 6.19
C ALA A 21 -3.99 -11.08 5.23
N MET A 22 -4.11 -9.87 5.78
CA MET A 22 -3.99 -8.63 5.01
C MET A 22 -2.55 -8.41 4.53
N GLU A 23 -1.56 -8.69 5.38
CA GLU A 23 -0.14 -8.64 5.05
C GLU A 23 0.19 -9.56 3.88
N ASP A 24 -0.25 -10.82 3.92
CA ASP A 24 0.02 -11.78 2.85
C ASP A 24 -0.61 -11.34 1.52
N LYS A 25 -1.82 -10.75 1.56
CA LYS A 25 -2.46 -10.16 0.37
C LYS A 25 -1.69 -8.97 -0.21
N ILE A 26 -1.13 -8.12 0.65
CA ILE A 26 -0.28 -6.99 0.21
C ILE A 26 0.98 -7.52 -0.47
N ILE A 27 1.65 -8.52 0.12
CA ILE A 27 2.85 -9.15 -0.46
C ILE A 27 2.51 -9.80 -1.81
N GLU A 28 1.42 -10.56 -1.89
CA GLU A 28 0.98 -11.20 -3.12
C GLU A 28 0.74 -10.15 -4.22
N LEU A 29 -0.02 -9.11 -3.91
CA LEU A 29 -0.35 -8.06 -4.87
C LEU A 29 0.90 -7.31 -5.33
N TRP A 30 1.80 -6.96 -4.40
CA TRP A 30 3.08 -6.34 -4.72
C TRP A 30 3.90 -7.21 -5.68
N GLN A 31 4.04 -8.50 -5.41
CA GLN A 31 4.80 -9.42 -6.25
C GLN A 31 4.19 -9.57 -7.64
N ARG A 32 2.86 -9.56 -7.75
CA ARG A 32 2.16 -9.63 -9.03
C ARG A 32 2.36 -8.36 -9.86
N LEU A 33 2.28 -7.19 -9.21
CA LEU A 33 2.27 -5.90 -9.90
C LEU A 33 3.66 -5.30 -10.12
N ARG A 34 4.68 -5.65 -9.32
CA ARG A 34 6.04 -5.07 -9.45
C ARG A 34 6.67 -5.30 -10.83
N ASN A 35 6.22 -6.33 -11.55
CA ASN A 35 6.73 -6.67 -12.88
C ASN A 35 5.82 -6.18 -14.02
N PHE A 36 4.65 -5.61 -13.72
CA PHE A 36 3.71 -5.11 -14.73
C PHE A 36 4.13 -3.73 -15.22
N ASP A 37 3.79 -3.42 -16.48
CA ASP A 37 3.95 -2.09 -17.06
C ASP A 37 2.90 -1.10 -16.49
N GLU A 38 3.16 0.20 -16.68
CA GLU A 38 2.27 1.26 -16.19
C GLU A 38 0.86 1.15 -16.77
N GLU A 39 0.70 0.72 -18.03
CA GLU A 39 -0.61 0.66 -18.70
C GLU A 39 -1.51 -0.40 -18.08
N ARG A 40 -0.97 -1.57 -17.76
CA ARG A 40 -1.71 -2.63 -17.06
C ARG A 40 -2.11 -2.19 -15.67
N ILE A 41 -1.26 -1.43 -14.97
CA ILE A 41 -1.58 -0.94 -13.63
C ILE A 41 -2.64 0.16 -13.70
N ALA A 42 -2.56 1.09 -14.65
CA ALA A 42 -3.59 2.09 -14.89
C ALA A 42 -4.94 1.45 -15.23
N SER A 43 -4.94 0.43 -16.10
CA SER A 43 -6.13 -0.34 -16.44
C SER A 43 -6.73 -1.04 -15.21
N TYR A 44 -5.89 -1.65 -14.36
CA TYR A 44 -6.32 -2.25 -13.10
C TYR A 44 -6.97 -1.20 -12.17
N LEU A 45 -6.35 -0.03 -11.98
CA LEU A 45 -6.90 1.03 -11.13
C LEU A 45 -8.20 1.61 -11.68
N ASN A 46 -8.33 1.74 -13.00
CA ASN A 46 -9.56 2.20 -13.67
C ASN A 46 -10.70 1.18 -13.62
N SER A 47 -10.39 -0.12 -13.45
CA SER A 47 -11.41 -1.16 -13.28
C SER A 47 -12.11 -1.11 -11.91
N LYS A 48 -11.62 -0.28 -10.98
CA LYS A 48 -12.15 -0.12 -9.63
C LYS A 48 -12.85 1.22 -9.48
N GLU A 49 -14.05 1.18 -8.92
CA GLU A 49 -14.82 2.40 -8.61
C GLU A 49 -14.21 3.23 -7.48
N ARG A 50 -13.42 2.61 -6.59
CA ARG A 50 -12.77 3.27 -5.45
C ARG A 50 -11.36 2.73 -5.26
N ILE A 51 -10.44 3.63 -4.92
CA ILE A 51 -9.09 3.28 -4.51
C ILE A 51 -9.13 2.67 -3.12
N THR A 52 -8.57 1.48 -2.98
CA THR A 52 -8.44 0.76 -1.71
C THR A 52 -6.99 0.75 -1.23
N ASN A 53 -6.77 0.30 0.01
CA ASN A 53 -5.43 0.09 0.58
C ASN A 53 -4.57 -0.85 -0.28
N LEU A 54 -5.19 -1.83 -0.94
CA LEU A 54 -4.49 -2.74 -1.87
C LEU A 54 -4.07 -1.99 -3.15
N ASP A 55 -4.90 -1.09 -3.65
CA ASP A 55 -4.59 -0.28 -4.84
C ASP A 55 -3.46 0.73 -4.56
N CYS A 56 -3.35 1.22 -3.33
CA CYS A 56 -2.20 2.01 -2.88
C CYS A 56 -0.87 1.23 -2.99
N THR A 57 -0.91 -0.09 -2.78
CA THR A 57 0.26 -0.98 -2.96
C THR A 57 0.66 -1.07 -4.45
N ALA A 58 -0.30 -1.00 -5.37
CA ALA A 58 -0.04 -0.97 -6.81
C ALA A 58 0.71 0.30 -7.23
N ILE A 59 0.31 1.45 -6.67
CA ILE A 59 0.93 2.76 -6.94
C ILE A 59 2.39 2.77 -6.46
N LEU A 60 2.64 2.23 -5.27
CA LEU A 60 4.00 2.09 -4.75
C LEU A 60 4.86 1.15 -5.59
N ALA A 61 4.29 0.09 -6.18
CA ALA A 61 5.02 -0.81 -7.07
C ALA A 61 5.50 -0.11 -8.35
N VAL A 62 4.69 0.81 -8.89
CA VAL A 62 5.09 1.68 -10.02
C VAL A 62 6.21 2.61 -9.60
N TYR A 63 6.04 3.30 -8.47
CA TYR A 63 7.06 4.20 -7.94
C TYR A 63 8.41 3.49 -7.73
N TYR A 64 8.39 2.27 -7.18
CA TYR A 64 9.59 1.44 -7.02
C TYR A 64 10.30 1.16 -8.34
N ARG A 65 9.54 0.81 -9.38
CA ARG A 65 10.08 0.44 -10.70
C ARG A 65 10.62 1.63 -11.47
N TYR A 66 9.94 2.77 -11.39
CA TYR A 66 10.19 3.93 -12.21
C TYR A 66 10.68 5.13 -11.38
N GLN A 67 11.48 4.92 -10.34
CA GLN A 67 12.01 5.94 -9.41
C GLN A 67 12.48 7.28 -10.05
N ARG A 68 12.72 7.31 -11.37
CA ARG A 68 13.02 8.49 -12.19
C ARG A 68 11.82 9.35 -12.65
N TYR A 69 10.61 8.81 -12.72
CA TYR A 69 9.45 9.45 -13.39
C TYR A 69 8.30 9.82 -12.43
N GLY A 70 8.42 9.48 -11.14
CA GLY A 70 7.33 9.68 -10.17
C GLY A 70 6.12 8.79 -10.49
N VAL A 71 5.01 8.99 -9.77
CA VAL A 71 3.73 8.31 -10.09
C VAL A 71 2.86 9.13 -11.05
N ASP A 72 3.31 10.33 -11.43
CA ASP A 72 2.51 11.30 -12.17
C ASP A 72 2.12 10.81 -13.58
N SER A 73 3.02 10.06 -14.25
CA SER A 73 2.75 9.42 -15.55
C SER A 73 1.57 8.46 -15.48
N LEU A 74 1.52 7.63 -14.43
CA LEU A 74 0.44 6.69 -14.17
C LEU A 74 -0.85 7.43 -13.82
N LEU A 75 -0.77 8.39 -12.90
CA LEU A 75 -1.94 9.14 -12.42
C LEU A 75 -2.63 9.92 -13.54
N SER A 76 -1.89 10.37 -14.56
CA SER A 76 -2.48 11.01 -15.75
C SER A 76 -3.37 10.10 -16.59
N LYS A 77 -3.22 8.77 -16.46
CA LYS A 77 -3.99 7.73 -17.18
C LYS A 77 -5.12 7.14 -16.34
N VAL A 78 -5.21 7.52 -15.07
CA VAL A 78 -6.18 6.97 -14.11
C VAL A 78 -7.36 7.94 -13.97
N ASN A 79 -8.59 7.42 -13.98
CA ASN A 79 -9.84 8.20 -13.91
C ASN A 79 -10.16 8.72 -12.49
N HIS A 80 -9.18 8.67 -11.59
CA HIS A 80 -9.29 9.10 -10.20
C HIS A 80 -8.55 10.42 -10.02
N ASN A 81 -8.98 11.25 -9.06
CA ASN A 81 -8.26 12.47 -8.73
C ASN A 81 -6.86 12.13 -8.23
N SER A 82 -5.83 12.61 -8.94
CA SER A 82 -4.43 12.32 -8.66
C SER A 82 -4.01 12.72 -7.24
N GLU A 83 -4.50 13.85 -6.75
CA GLU A 83 -4.20 14.36 -5.42
C GLU A 83 -4.85 13.49 -4.33
N ASP A 84 -6.10 13.07 -4.51
CA ASP A 84 -6.77 12.15 -3.58
C ASP A 84 -6.06 10.79 -3.54
N VAL A 85 -5.66 10.27 -4.69
CA VAL A 85 -4.88 9.03 -4.81
C VAL A 85 -3.55 9.13 -4.07
N ILE A 86 -2.82 10.24 -4.24
CA ILE A 86 -1.56 10.49 -3.52
C ILE A 86 -1.80 10.59 -2.02
N GLN A 87 -2.81 11.33 -1.57
CA GLN A 87 -3.14 11.48 -0.16
C GLN A 87 -3.57 10.17 0.50
N GLN A 88 -4.35 9.34 -0.20
CA GLN A 88 -4.71 7.99 0.28
C GLN A 88 -3.49 7.09 0.35
N THR A 89 -2.59 7.15 -0.63
CA THR A 89 -1.33 6.40 -0.63
C THR A 89 -0.43 6.85 0.52
N LEU A 90 -0.32 8.15 0.79
CA LEU A 90 0.43 8.70 1.93
C LEU A 90 -0.18 8.26 3.27
N LYS A 91 -1.51 8.30 3.41
CA LYS A 91 -2.21 7.79 4.60
C LYS A 91 -2.00 6.29 4.76
N PHE A 92 -2.01 5.52 3.69
CA PHE A 92 -1.71 4.09 3.71
C PHE A 92 -0.26 3.84 4.16
N CYS A 93 0.71 4.58 3.63
CA CYS A 93 2.10 4.47 4.07
C CYS A 93 2.27 4.86 5.54
N GLY A 94 1.65 5.97 5.97
CA GLY A 94 1.78 6.51 7.33
C GLY A 94 1.01 5.76 8.42
N HIS A 95 -0.14 5.17 8.09
CA HIS A 95 -0.97 4.40 9.04
C HIS A 95 -0.75 2.89 8.96
N ASN A 96 -0.41 2.35 7.78
CA ASN A 96 -0.59 0.92 7.49
C ASN A 96 0.66 0.19 6.96
N MET A 97 1.76 0.85 6.60
CA MET A 97 2.91 0.15 6.02
C MET A 97 3.88 -0.47 7.03
N ILE A 98 3.25 -1.26 7.90
CA ILE A 98 3.84 -2.39 8.59
C ILE A 98 4.58 -1.99 9.85
N GLN A 99 3.80 -1.92 10.92
CA GLN A 99 4.30 -2.16 12.27
C GLN A 99 4.86 -3.60 12.33
N LEU A 100 6.15 -3.76 11.98
CA LEU A 100 7.08 -4.80 12.45
C LEU A 100 6.97 -6.22 11.86
N SER A 101 6.76 -6.40 10.55
CA SER A 101 7.02 -7.72 9.92
C SER A 101 8.51 -7.91 9.60
N ARG A 102 9.04 -9.11 9.87
CA ARG A 102 10.42 -9.50 9.51
C ARG A 102 10.51 -10.09 8.09
N LYS A 103 9.41 -10.22 7.34
CA LYS A 103 9.42 -10.81 5.99
C LYS A 103 10.20 -9.91 5.02
N SER A 104 11.11 -10.49 4.25
CA SER A 104 11.99 -9.76 3.33
C SER A 104 11.23 -8.88 2.31
N PRO A 105 10.16 -9.35 1.64
CA PRO A 105 9.40 -8.52 0.71
C PRO A 105 8.79 -7.30 1.40
N MET A 106 8.41 -7.45 2.66
CA MET A 106 7.72 -6.38 3.37
C MET A 106 8.66 -5.24 3.76
N ARG A 107 9.93 -5.54 4.00
CA ARG A 107 10.98 -4.52 4.14
C ARG A 107 11.21 -3.72 2.86
N GLU A 108 11.15 -4.36 1.69
CA GLU A 108 11.32 -3.68 0.39
C GLU A 108 10.15 -2.72 0.12
N ILE A 109 8.92 -3.17 0.41
CA ILE A 109 7.71 -2.35 0.30
C ILE A 109 7.83 -1.15 1.26
N GLN A 110 8.23 -1.39 2.51
CA GLN A 110 8.46 -0.34 3.51
C GLN A 110 9.49 0.70 3.06
N GLN A 111 10.67 0.27 2.60
CA GLN A 111 11.70 1.20 2.09
C GLN A 111 11.22 2.04 0.91
N THR A 112 10.39 1.46 0.04
CA THR A 112 9.79 2.19 -1.07
C THR A 112 8.83 3.26 -0.58
N ALA A 113 7.97 2.93 0.38
CA ALA A 113 7.03 3.87 0.95
C ALA A 113 7.70 4.98 1.74
N ASP A 114 8.78 4.69 2.48
CA ASP A 114 9.55 5.71 3.18
C ASP A 114 10.13 6.73 2.18
N LYS A 115 10.65 6.26 1.04
CA LYS A 115 11.10 7.12 -0.06
C LYS A 115 9.96 7.94 -0.67
N PHE A 116 8.84 7.28 -0.96
CA PHE A 116 7.63 7.94 -1.48
C PHE A 116 7.15 9.06 -0.53
N ILE A 117 7.06 8.78 0.77
CA ILE A 117 6.71 9.78 1.78
C ILE A 117 7.71 10.94 1.77
N ALA A 118 9.02 10.65 1.73
CA ALA A 118 10.05 11.67 1.74
C ALA A 118 9.97 12.61 0.53
N ASP A 119 9.72 12.07 -0.66
CA ASP A 119 9.61 12.84 -1.90
C ASP A 119 8.36 13.72 -1.92
N TYR A 120 7.21 13.18 -1.50
CA TYR A 120 5.94 13.92 -1.55
C TYR A 120 5.71 14.84 -0.35
N ARG A 121 6.36 14.62 0.81
CA ARG A 121 6.37 15.59 1.93
C ARG A 121 7.33 16.75 1.72
N LYS A 122 8.42 16.56 0.95
CA LYS A 122 9.36 17.65 0.61
C LYS A 122 8.75 18.72 -0.30
N ASN A 123 7.65 18.43 -0.99
CA ASN A 123 6.94 19.38 -1.85
C ASN A 123 5.78 20.10 -1.13
N THR A 124 5.60 19.90 0.19
CA THR A 124 4.49 20.49 0.96
C THR A 124 4.93 21.49 2.04
N TYR A 125 6.24 21.79 2.18
CA TYR A 125 6.79 22.76 3.12
C TYR A 125 7.86 23.65 2.48
#